data_AF-A0AAV0C1N6-F1
#
_entry.id   AF-A0AAV0C1N6-F1
#
_cell.length_a   1.000
_cell.length_b   1.000
_cell.length_c   1.000
_cell.angle_alpha   90.00
_cell.angle_beta   90.00
_cell.angle_gamma   90.00
#
_symmetry.space_group_name_H-M   'P 1'
#
loop_
_entity.id
_entity.type
_entity.pdbx_description
1 polymer ?
#
loop_
_entity_poly.entity_id
_entity_poly.type
_entity_poly.pdbx_seq_one_letter_code
_entity_poly.pdbx_strand_id
1 'polypeptide(L)'
;MTIWCDRPELSVDLEYQGKEVPKAVYQVTEPQKAAILQWLASQKFPDGYCSNLSRCVDMNKLTTTASMKTHDAHVIMQRLLPIALKEMLPEHVWSCITEISLLFQSICSSVLDAASLRRLQESVPILMCNLEKIMPPSFFDTMEHLIIHLPYEALTAGPVFYRWMYRFERFLGELKKKVTNKAHVEASICQAYLQQEISTFSSFYFERDVITRRKRPARNDDIGEDLYENVVSIFNYPGRGKGAA
;
A
#
# COMPACT_ATOMS: atom_id res chain seq x y z
N MET A 1 4.18 -42.56 9.57
CA MET A 1 4.60 -41.29 8.97
C MET A 1 3.66 -40.22 9.47
N THR A 2 4.16 -39.22 10.20
CA THR A 2 3.37 -38.05 10.56
C THR A 2 2.92 -37.39 9.27
N ILE A 3 1.62 -37.15 9.08
CA ILE A 3 1.11 -36.40 7.93
C ILE A 3 1.31 -34.92 8.27
N TRP A 4 2.23 -34.25 7.57
CA TRP A 4 2.56 -32.83 7.81
C TRP A 4 1.55 -31.88 7.14
N CYS A 5 0.77 -32.38 6.18
CA CYS A 5 -0.23 -31.62 5.44
C CYS A 5 -1.39 -32.54 5.04
N ASP A 6 -2.57 -32.33 5.62
CA ASP A 6 -3.81 -33.08 5.32
C ASP A 6 -4.66 -32.31 4.30
N ARG A 7 -4.13 -32.20 3.07
CA ARG A 7 -4.81 -31.53 1.94
C ARG A 7 -4.85 -32.47 0.73
N PRO A 8 -5.76 -33.47 0.74
CA PRO A 8 -5.88 -34.44 -0.34
C PRO A 8 -6.19 -33.77 -1.69
N GLU A 9 -6.86 -32.61 -1.70
CA GLU A 9 -7.15 -31.85 -2.91
C GLU A 9 -5.90 -31.26 -3.59
N LEU A 10 -4.77 -31.20 -2.89
CA LEU A 10 -3.47 -30.74 -3.41
C LEU A 10 -2.45 -31.88 -3.55
N SER A 11 -2.85 -33.14 -3.35
CA SER A 11 -1.93 -34.27 -3.47
C SER A 11 -1.47 -34.45 -4.91
N VAL A 12 -0.15 -34.49 -5.12
CA VAL A 12 0.45 -34.84 -6.41
C VAL A 12 0.73 -36.34 -6.40
N ASP A 13 0.25 -37.06 -7.42
CA ASP A 13 0.50 -38.50 -7.55
C ASP A 13 2.01 -38.74 -7.77
N LEU A 14 2.63 -39.52 -6.89
CA LEU A 14 4.10 -39.73 -6.87
C LEU A 14 4.61 -40.57 -8.05
N GLU A 15 3.72 -41.25 -8.79
CA GLU A 15 4.05 -42.05 -9.97
C GLU A 15 4.04 -41.25 -11.30
N TYR A 16 3.87 -39.92 -11.26
CA TYR A 16 3.33 -39.19 -12.41
C TYR A 16 4.33 -38.47 -13.32
N GLN A 17 4.30 -38.84 -14.61
CA GLN A 17 5.04 -38.27 -15.74
C GLN A 17 4.34 -37.03 -16.33
N GLY A 18 4.36 -35.91 -15.62
CA GLY A 18 4.27 -34.58 -16.26
C GLY A 18 2.89 -34.08 -16.74
N LYS A 19 1.79 -34.36 -16.03
CA LYS A 19 0.53 -33.63 -16.24
C LYS A 19 0.04 -32.94 -14.96
N GLU A 20 -0.65 -31.83 -15.20
CA GLU A 20 -1.34 -30.89 -14.31
C GLU A 20 -1.33 -31.15 -12.80
N VAL A 21 -0.63 -30.27 -12.07
CA VAL A 21 -0.73 -30.13 -10.61
C VAL A 21 -2.11 -29.56 -10.27
N PRO A 22 -2.84 -30.11 -9.28
CA PRO A 22 -4.13 -29.60 -8.87
C PRO A 22 -4.04 -28.11 -8.49
N LYS A 23 -4.96 -27.33 -9.03
CA LYS A 23 -4.99 -25.88 -8.83
C LYS A 23 -5.39 -25.56 -7.40
N ALA A 24 -4.58 -24.77 -6.71
CA ALA A 24 -4.93 -24.33 -5.36
C ALA A 24 -6.11 -23.36 -5.35
N VAL A 25 -6.90 -23.42 -4.27
CA VAL A 25 -8.12 -22.60 -4.08
C VAL A 25 -7.84 -21.09 -4.09
N TYR A 26 -6.61 -20.68 -3.75
CA TYR A 26 -6.15 -19.29 -3.76
C TYR A 26 -5.56 -18.85 -5.11
N GLN A 27 -5.45 -19.74 -6.09
CA GLN A 27 -4.84 -19.42 -7.38
C GLN A 27 -5.86 -18.84 -8.35
N VAL A 28 -5.54 -17.68 -8.93
CA VAL A 28 -6.31 -17.07 -10.04
C VAL A 28 -5.80 -17.57 -11.40
N THR A 29 -6.70 -17.75 -12.37
CA THR A 29 -6.35 -18.12 -13.75
C THR A 29 -5.69 -16.96 -14.50
N GLU A 30 -5.02 -17.23 -15.63
CA GLU A 30 -4.44 -16.15 -16.44
C GLU A 30 -5.46 -15.11 -16.94
N PRO A 31 -6.66 -15.48 -17.42
CA PRO A 31 -7.70 -14.51 -17.75
C PRO A 31 -8.12 -13.66 -16.54
N GLN A 32 -8.26 -14.27 -15.36
CA GLN A 32 -8.56 -13.54 -14.13
C GLN A 32 -7.43 -12.58 -13.75
N LYS A 33 -6.16 -13.00 -13.86
CA LYS A 33 -4.99 -12.13 -13.65
C LYS A 33 -4.99 -10.95 -14.60
N ALA A 34 -5.23 -11.17 -15.89
CA ALA A 34 -5.29 -10.10 -16.88
C ALA A 34 -6.39 -9.08 -16.54
N ALA A 35 -7.58 -9.56 -16.15
CA ALA A 35 -8.68 -8.70 -15.72
C ALA A 35 -8.33 -7.88 -14.46
N ILE A 36 -7.74 -8.52 -13.44
CA ILE A 36 -7.30 -7.85 -12.22
C ILE A 36 -6.27 -6.76 -12.52
N LEU A 37 -5.26 -7.07 -13.35
CA LEU A 37 -4.19 -6.12 -13.68
C LEU A 37 -4.67 -4.97 -14.55
N GLN A 38 -5.57 -5.24 -15.50
CA GLN A 38 -6.21 -4.21 -16.31
C GLN A 38 -7.07 -3.29 -15.44
N TRP A 39 -7.84 -3.85 -14.50
CA TRP A 39 -8.59 -3.07 -13.52
C TRP A 39 -7.66 -2.25 -12.63
N LEU A 40 -6.57 -2.83 -12.13
CA LEU A 40 -5.60 -2.14 -11.28
C LEU A 40 -4.96 -0.96 -12.01
N ALA A 41 -4.61 -1.14 -13.29
CA ALA A 41 -4.03 -0.10 -14.13
C ALA A 41 -5.02 1.02 -14.48
N SER A 42 -6.33 0.76 -14.43
CA SER A 42 -7.36 1.77 -14.69
C SER A 42 -7.71 2.61 -13.45
N GLN A 43 -7.31 2.19 -12.25
CA GLN A 43 -7.59 2.91 -11.02
C GLN A 43 -6.85 4.24 -10.97
N LYS A 44 -7.55 5.28 -10.51
CA LYS A 44 -7.01 6.63 -10.30
C LYS A 44 -7.24 7.05 -8.86
N PHE A 45 -6.24 7.71 -8.29
CA PHE A 45 -6.26 8.17 -6.91
C PHE A 45 -6.00 9.68 -6.84
N PRO A 46 -6.47 10.35 -5.77
CA PRO A 46 -6.10 11.73 -5.48
C PRO A 46 -4.58 11.91 -5.42
N ASP A 47 -4.10 13.10 -5.79
CA ASP A 47 -2.68 13.41 -5.71
C ASP A 47 -2.13 13.21 -4.28
N GLY A 48 -0.94 12.63 -4.19
CA GLY A 48 -0.32 12.27 -2.92
C GLY A 48 -0.87 11.04 -2.21
N TYR A 49 -1.99 10.44 -2.65
CA TYR A 49 -2.57 9.25 -2.02
C TYR A 49 -1.91 7.94 -2.45
N CYS A 50 -1.64 7.75 -3.74
CA CYS A 50 -0.97 6.58 -4.29
C CYS A 50 -0.28 6.98 -5.60
N SER A 51 0.81 6.31 -5.98
CA SER A 51 1.41 6.55 -7.28
C SER A 51 0.53 5.98 -8.41
N ASN A 52 0.84 6.33 -9.67
CA ASN A 52 0.10 5.78 -10.80
C ASN A 52 0.36 4.27 -10.93
N LEU A 53 -0.59 3.46 -10.49
CA LEU A 53 -0.51 2.00 -10.50
C LEU A 53 -0.38 1.39 -11.89
N SER A 54 -0.79 2.12 -12.94
CA SER A 54 -0.58 1.66 -14.32
C SER A 54 0.91 1.46 -14.66
N ARG A 55 1.81 2.19 -13.98
CA ARG A 55 3.27 2.03 -14.13
C ARG A 55 3.82 0.83 -13.35
N CYS A 56 3.01 0.25 -12.47
CA CYS A 56 3.36 -0.90 -11.64
C CYS A 56 2.81 -2.21 -12.18
N VAL A 57 2.19 -2.21 -13.37
CA VAL A 57 1.58 -3.39 -14.00
C VAL A 57 2.36 -3.76 -15.26
N ASP A 58 2.72 -5.03 -15.38
CA ASP A 58 3.30 -5.62 -16.60
C ASP A 58 2.28 -6.60 -17.21
N MET A 59 1.58 -6.14 -18.24
CA MET A 59 0.56 -6.93 -18.95
C MET A 59 1.18 -8.05 -19.80
N ASN A 60 2.46 -7.96 -20.17
CA ASN A 60 3.12 -9.01 -20.95
C ASN A 60 3.47 -10.21 -20.07
N LYS A 61 3.87 -9.94 -18.82
CA LYS A 61 4.20 -10.98 -17.82
C LYS A 61 3.05 -11.35 -16.90
N LEU A 62 1.89 -10.70 -17.03
CA LEU A 62 0.74 -10.82 -16.13
C LEU A 62 1.13 -10.74 -14.65
N THR A 63 1.94 -9.73 -14.32
CA THR A 63 2.45 -9.50 -12.97
C THR A 63 2.55 -8.02 -12.64
N THR A 64 2.75 -7.70 -11.36
CA THR A 64 3.16 -6.36 -10.94
C THR A 64 4.66 -6.20 -11.04
N THR A 65 5.14 -4.99 -11.35
CA THR A 65 6.56 -4.73 -11.53
C THR A 65 7.29 -4.78 -10.19
N ALA A 66 8.57 -5.19 -10.23
CA ALA A 66 9.45 -5.18 -9.05
C ALA A 66 9.75 -3.75 -8.52
N SER A 67 9.36 -2.71 -9.26
CA SER A 67 9.56 -1.30 -8.92
C SER A 67 8.42 -0.69 -8.10
N MET A 68 7.41 -1.48 -7.71
CA MET A 68 6.33 -1.01 -6.87
C MET A 68 6.86 -0.52 -5.52
N LYS A 69 6.46 0.68 -5.11
CA LYS A 69 6.84 1.20 -3.79
C LYS A 69 6.01 0.51 -2.73
N THR A 70 6.61 0.29 -1.57
CA THR A 70 5.95 -0.30 -0.37
C THR A 70 4.65 0.42 0.00
N HIS A 71 4.63 1.75 -0.11
CA HIS A 71 3.42 2.54 0.10
C HIS A 71 2.27 2.16 -0.86
N ASP A 72 2.56 1.93 -2.14
CA ASP A 72 1.55 1.57 -3.13
C ASP A 72 1.07 0.12 -2.90
N ALA A 73 1.98 -0.77 -2.51
CA ALA A 73 1.64 -2.12 -2.07
C ALA A 73 0.70 -2.12 -0.84
N HIS A 74 0.94 -1.22 0.13
CA HIS A 74 0.06 -1.03 1.28
C HIS A 74 -1.33 -0.55 0.88
N VAL A 75 -1.44 0.39 -0.07
CA VAL A 75 -2.74 0.84 -0.60
C VAL A 75 -3.49 -0.33 -1.25
N ILE A 76 -2.79 -1.14 -2.06
CA ILE A 76 -3.37 -2.35 -2.67
C ILE A 76 -3.88 -3.29 -1.58
N MET A 77 -3.03 -3.64 -0.61
CA MET A 77 -3.37 -4.56 0.47
C MET A 77 -4.54 -4.07 1.32
N GLN A 78 -4.62 -2.77 1.65
CA GLN A 78 -5.63 -2.23 2.57
C GLN A 78 -6.98 -1.94 1.90
N ARG A 79 -6.99 -1.64 0.60
CA ARG A 79 -8.17 -1.08 -0.08
C ARG A 79 -8.58 -1.83 -1.33
N LEU A 80 -7.62 -2.25 -2.15
CA LEU A 80 -7.90 -2.73 -3.51
C LEU A 80 -8.01 -4.25 -3.58
N LEU A 81 -7.25 -4.97 -2.77
CA LEU A 81 -7.17 -6.42 -2.79
C LEU A 81 -8.52 -7.10 -2.56
N PRO A 82 -9.36 -6.68 -1.58
CA PRO A 82 -10.70 -7.26 -1.41
C PRO A 82 -11.62 -6.99 -2.60
N ILE A 83 -11.48 -5.84 -3.25
CA ILE A 83 -12.31 -5.45 -4.39
C ILE A 83 -11.90 -6.27 -5.62
N ALA A 84 -10.60 -6.34 -5.89
CA ALA A 84 -10.03 -7.04 -7.03
C ALA A 84 -10.33 -8.54 -7.03
N LEU A 85 -10.41 -9.15 -5.85
CA LEU A 85 -10.51 -10.60 -5.70
C LEU A 85 -11.92 -11.13 -5.42
N LYS A 86 -12.91 -10.24 -5.19
CA LYS A 86 -14.27 -10.62 -4.76
C LYS A 86 -14.94 -11.65 -5.66
N GLU A 87 -14.86 -11.48 -6.96
CA GLU A 87 -15.47 -12.39 -7.95
C GLU A 87 -14.46 -13.41 -8.51
N MET A 88 -13.22 -13.39 -8.01
CA MET A 88 -12.11 -14.19 -8.56
C MET A 88 -11.81 -15.42 -7.69
N LEU A 89 -12.14 -15.37 -6.41
CA LEU A 89 -11.79 -16.40 -5.42
C LEU A 89 -13.04 -16.94 -4.71
N PRO A 90 -12.98 -18.18 -4.17
CA PRO A 90 -14.03 -18.71 -3.32
C PRO A 90 -14.25 -17.83 -2.08
N GLU A 91 -15.49 -17.78 -1.59
CA GLU A 91 -15.90 -16.88 -0.49
C GLU A 91 -15.03 -17.03 0.76
N HIS A 92 -14.69 -18.25 1.17
CA HIS A 92 -13.85 -18.48 2.34
C HIS A 92 -12.42 -17.93 2.19
N VAL A 93 -11.86 -17.95 0.98
CA VAL A 93 -10.54 -17.37 0.68
C VAL A 93 -10.62 -15.85 0.66
N TRP A 94 -11.61 -15.34 -0.06
CA TRP A 94 -11.83 -13.90 -0.16
C TRP A 94 -12.14 -13.25 1.20
N SER A 95 -12.90 -13.92 2.07
CA SER A 95 -13.18 -13.44 3.43
C SER A 95 -11.91 -13.28 4.24
N CYS A 96 -11.02 -14.27 4.22
CA CYS A 96 -9.74 -14.20 4.94
C CYS A 96 -8.86 -13.04 4.43
N ILE A 97 -8.78 -12.87 3.11
CA ILE A 97 -8.04 -11.74 2.51
C ILE A 97 -8.66 -10.40 2.93
N THR A 98 -9.99 -10.32 2.93
CA THR A 98 -10.73 -9.12 3.31
C THR A 98 -10.52 -8.77 4.78
N GLU A 99 -10.54 -9.75 5.68
CA GLU A 99 -10.26 -9.56 7.10
C GLU A 99 -8.84 -9.03 7.34
N ILE A 100 -7.84 -9.51 6.60
CA ILE A 100 -6.48 -8.96 6.64
C ILE A 100 -6.46 -7.51 6.16
N SER A 101 -7.11 -7.20 5.05
CA SER A 101 -7.21 -5.82 4.55
C SER A 101 -7.87 -4.88 5.56
N LEU A 102 -8.94 -5.32 6.22
CA LEU A 102 -9.66 -4.56 7.24
C LEU A 102 -8.86 -4.40 8.54
N LEU A 103 -8.08 -5.41 8.93
CA LEU A 103 -7.14 -5.33 10.03
C LEU A 103 -6.12 -4.22 9.79
N PHE A 104 -5.43 -4.24 8.65
CA PHE A 104 -4.45 -3.22 8.32
C PHE A 104 -5.09 -1.84 8.18
N GLN A 105 -6.30 -1.75 7.62
CA GLN A 105 -7.05 -0.49 7.56
C GLN A 105 -7.32 0.07 8.97
N SER A 106 -7.72 -0.79 9.90
CA SER A 106 -8.04 -0.40 11.29
C SER A 106 -6.80 0.07 12.04
N ILE A 107 -5.70 -0.67 11.94
CA ILE A 107 -4.43 -0.36 12.62
C ILE A 107 -3.75 0.88 12.00
N CYS A 108 -3.89 1.09 10.70
CA CYS A 108 -3.31 2.23 10.00
C CYS A 108 -4.20 3.48 10.00
N SER A 109 -5.32 3.46 10.73
CA SER A 109 -6.19 4.62 10.90
C SER A 109 -5.45 5.76 11.61
N SER A 110 -5.75 7.00 11.22
CA SER A 110 -5.24 8.20 11.90
C SER A 110 -5.81 8.35 13.32
N VAL A 111 -7.01 7.81 13.54
CA VAL A 111 -7.70 7.79 14.83
C VAL A 111 -7.89 6.34 15.24
N LEU A 112 -7.33 5.98 16.39
CA LEU A 112 -7.39 4.63 16.95
C LEU A 112 -8.38 4.57 18.10
N ASP A 113 -9.31 3.62 18.04
CA ASP A 113 -10.17 3.26 19.16
C ASP A 113 -9.56 2.08 19.92
N ALA A 114 -9.27 2.30 21.20
CA ALA A 114 -8.66 1.29 22.06
C ALA A 114 -9.54 0.04 22.23
N ALA A 115 -10.86 0.19 22.25
CA ALA A 115 -11.77 -0.96 22.37
C ALA A 115 -11.71 -1.82 21.10
N SER A 116 -11.70 -1.20 19.93
CA SER A 116 -11.53 -1.89 18.65
C SER A 116 -10.17 -2.58 18.55
N LEU A 117 -9.08 -1.95 18.98
CA LEU A 117 -7.76 -2.59 18.96
C LEU A 117 -7.67 -3.80 19.89
N ARG A 118 -8.32 -3.79 21.06
CA ARG A 118 -8.38 -4.97 21.94
C ARG A 118 -9.14 -6.12 21.28
N ARG A 119 -10.27 -5.85 20.62
CA ARG A 119 -10.98 -6.87 19.83
C ARG A 119 -10.11 -7.43 18.71
N LEU A 120 -9.37 -6.58 18.02
CA LEU A 120 -8.43 -7.02 16.99
C LEU A 120 -7.32 -7.90 17.59
N GLN A 121 -6.78 -7.55 18.76
CA GLN A 121 -5.78 -8.37 19.44
C GLN A 121 -6.27 -9.80 19.73
N GLU A 122 -7.55 -9.97 20.04
CA GLU A 122 -8.17 -11.28 20.25
C GLU A 122 -8.47 -12.02 18.93
N SER A 123 -8.85 -11.29 17.87
CA SER A 123 -9.26 -11.90 16.60
C SER A 123 -8.10 -12.24 15.67
N VAL A 124 -6.98 -11.51 15.72
CA VAL A 124 -5.86 -11.69 14.80
C VAL A 124 -5.21 -13.08 14.86
N PRO A 125 -5.02 -13.72 16.03
CA PRO A 125 -4.53 -15.10 16.08
C PRO A 125 -5.44 -16.07 15.32
N ILE A 126 -6.76 -15.90 15.41
CA ILE A 126 -7.74 -16.72 14.67
C ILE A 126 -7.62 -16.46 13.17
N LEU A 127 -7.48 -15.20 12.78
CA LEU A 127 -7.27 -14.81 11.38
C LEU A 127 -5.98 -15.43 10.80
N MET A 128 -4.89 -15.44 11.56
CA MET A 128 -3.63 -16.09 11.14
C MET A 128 -3.82 -17.59 10.94
N CYS A 129 -4.47 -18.29 11.87
CA CYS A 129 -4.77 -19.71 11.70
C CYS A 129 -5.68 -19.97 10.49
N ASN A 130 -6.64 -19.08 10.20
CA ASN A 130 -7.49 -19.21 9.01
C ASN A 130 -6.69 -19.00 7.72
N LEU A 131 -5.74 -18.07 7.72
CA LEU A 131 -4.84 -17.87 6.58
C LEU A 131 -3.92 -19.08 6.37
N GLU A 132 -3.37 -19.67 7.44
CA GLU A 132 -2.52 -20.87 7.41
C GLU A 132 -3.26 -22.09 6.87
N LYS A 133 -4.57 -22.20 7.12
CA LYS A 133 -5.42 -23.24 6.53
C LYS A 133 -5.63 -23.08 5.03
N ILE A 134 -5.34 -21.91 4.46
CA ILE A 134 -5.58 -21.62 3.04
C ILE A 134 -4.27 -21.58 2.26
N MET A 135 -3.30 -20.82 2.75
CA MET A 135 -2.01 -20.58 2.08
C MET A 135 -1.05 -21.77 2.30
N PRO A 136 -0.04 -21.95 1.43
CA PRO A 136 0.94 -23.01 1.61
C PRO A 136 1.91 -22.67 2.75
N PRO A 137 2.49 -23.65 3.46
CA PRO A 137 3.46 -23.39 4.52
C PRO A 137 4.66 -22.53 4.09
N SER A 138 5.07 -22.62 2.82
CA SER A 138 6.15 -21.80 2.26
C SER A 138 5.84 -20.31 2.15
N PHE A 139 4.56 -19.92 2.28
CA PHE A 139 4.16 -18.52 2.33
C PHE A 139 4.47 -17.88 3.70
N PHE A 140 4.55 -18.67 4.76
CA PHE A 140 4.72 -18.16 6.11
C PHE A 140 6.18 -18.26 6.55
N ASP A 141 6.78 -17.10 6.76
CA ASP A 141 7.98 -16.93 7.56
C ASP A 141 7.65 -16.17 8.86
N THR A 142 8.67 -15.67 9.56
CA THR A 142 8.47 -14.97 10.83
C THR A 142 7.70 -13.65 10.64
N MET A 143 7.79 -13.02 9.47
CA MET A 143 7.22 -11.72 9.14
C MET A 143 5.69 -11.75 9.06
N GLU A 144 5.10 -12.77 8.44
CA GLU A 144 3.63 -12.93 8.37
C GLU A 144 3.03 -13.07 9.78
N HIS A 145 3.75 -13.70 10.70
CA HIS A 145 3.31 -13.89 12.08
C HIS A 145 3.42 -12.61 12.93
N LEU A 146 4.21 -11.60 12.53
CA LEU A 146 4.29 -10.34 13.27
C LEU A 146 2.97 -9.57 13.32
N ILE A 147 2.03 -9.90 12.42
CA ILE A 147 0.71 -9.30 12.37
C ILE A 147 -0.03 -9.44 13.72
N ILE A 148 0.22 -10.51 14.48
CA ILE A 148 -0.39 -10.74 15.81
C ILE A 148 -0.01 -9.65 16.84
N HIS A 149 1.14 -9.00 16.66
CA HIS A 149 1.65 -7.99 17.59
C HIS A 149 1.17 -6.58 17.25
N LEU A 150 0.74 -6.33 16.01
CA LEU A 150 0.39 -4.99 15.53
C LEU A 150 -0.73 -4.31 16.33
N PRO A 151 -1.81 -4.99 16.77
CA PRO A 151 -2.83 -4.35 17.61
C PRO A 151 -2.28 -3.87 18.95
N TYR A 152 -1.45 -4.68 19.60
CA TYR A 152 -0.81 -4.33 20.87
C TYR A 152 0.19 -3.17 20.70
N GLU A 153 0.97 -3.20 19.62
CA GLU A 153 1.87 -2.12 19.26
C GLU A 153 1.12 -0.80 19.03
N ALA A 154 -0.03 -0.83 18.35
CA ALA A 154 -0.88 0.34 18.15
C ALA A 154 -1.49 0.86 19.46
N LEU A 155 -1.86 -0.03 20.40
CA LEU A 155 -2.34 0.35 21.73
C LEU A 155 -1.28 1.06 22.58
N THR A 156 -0.03 0.61 22.47
CA THR A 156 1.09 1.09 23.30
C THR A 156 1.77 2.32 22.72
N ALA A 157 2.06 2.29 21.42
CA ALA A 157 2.83 3.32 20.74
C ALA A 157 1.96 4.32 19.95
N GLY A 158 0.64 4.10 19.92
CA GLY A 158 -0.31 4.96 19.22
C GLY A 158 -0.27 4.79 17.69
N PRO A 159 -0.83 5.77 16.96
CA PRO A 159 -1.03 5.68 15.51
C PRO A 159 0.25 5.37 14.73
N VAL A 160 0.15 4.40 13.82
CA VAL A 160 1.31 3.85 13.11
C VAL A 160 1.96 4.86 12.16
N PHE A 161 1.22 5.83 11.66
CA PHE A 161 1.74 6.82 10.70
C PHE A 161 2.88 7.69 11.23
N TYR A 162 3.00 7.87 12.55
CA TYR A 162 4.13 8.58 13.16
C TYR A 162 5.41 7.74 13.21
N ARG A 163 5.28 6.42 13.05
CA ARG A 163 6.32 5.41 13.28
C ARG A 163 6.73 4.72 11.98
N TRP A 164 5.96 4.89 10.91
CA TRP A 164 6.32 4.42 9.58
C TRP A 164 7.59 5.08 9.02
N MET A 165 8.42 4.24 8.39
CA MET A 165 9.63 4.68 7.69
C MET A 165 9.35 5.66 6.56
N TYR A 166 8.15 5.62 5.94
CA TYR A 166 7.82 6.48 4.79
C TYR A 166 8.04 7.97 5.06
N ARG A 167 7.71 8.45 6.26
CA ARG A 167 7.89 9.86 6.62
C ARG A 167 9.37 10.23 6.64
N PHE A 168 10.19 9.36 7.23
CA PHE A 168 11.64 9.54 7.33
C PHE A 168 12.31 9.42 5.95
N GLU A 169 11.95 8.40 5.17
CA GLU A 169 12.47 8.20 3.81
C GLU A 169 12.13 9.37 2.87
N ARG A 170 10.90 9.88 2.93
CA ARG A 170 10.50 11.08 2.15
C ARG A 170 11.32 12.30 2.56
N PHE A 171 11.52 12.50 3.86
CA PHE A 171 12.34 13.60 4.37
C PHE A 171 13.81 13.48 3.94
N LEU A 172 14.41 12.30 4.08
CA LEU A 172 15.77 12.02 3.62
C LEU A 172 15.90 12.22 2.09
N GLY A 173 14.86 11.86 1.33
CA GLY A 173 14.79 12.14 -0.10
C GLY A 173 14.86 13.63 -0.44
N GLU A 174 14.18 14.48 0.35
CA GLU A 174 14.27 15.94 0.21
C GLU A 174 15.65 16.48 0.58
N LEU A 175 16.27 15.97 1.65
CA LEU A 175 17.64 16.32 2.02
C LEU A 175 18.64 15.91 0.94
N LYS A 176 18.47 14.74 0.34
CA LYS A 176 19.34 14.25 -0.74
C LYS A 176 19.32 15.19 -1.96
N LYS A 177 18.18 15.79 -2.29
CA LYS A 177 18.06 16.77 -3.38
C LYS A 177 18.83 18.07 -3.10
N LYS A 178 19.11 18.37 -1.83
CA LYS A 178 19.88 19.56 -1.41
C LYS A 178 21.39 19.38 -1.49
N VAL A 179 21.87 18.15 -1.71
CA VAL A 179 23.29 17.84 -1.80
C VAL A 179 23.81 18.17 -3.20
N THR A 180 24.40 19.35 -3.34
CA THR A 180 25.11 19.81 -4.54
C THR A 180 26.58 19.40 -4.55
N ASN A 181 27.24 19.35 -3.38
CA ASN A 181 28.62 18.90 -3.22
C ASN A 181 28.69 17.66 -2.32
N LYS A 182 29.05 16.51 -2.91
CA LYS A 182 29.17 15.23 -2.20
C LYS A 182 30.38 15.14 -1.25
N ALA A 183 31.41 15.97 -1.44
CA ALA A 183 32.56 16.03 -0.52
C ALA A 183 32.21 16.73 0.80
N HIS A 184 31.17 17.58 0.80
CA HIS A 184 30.72 18.33 1.98
C HIS A 184 29.18 18.33 2.06
N VAL A 185 28.63 17.14 2.31
CA VAL A 185 27.17 16.89 2.31
C VAL A 185 26.43 17.81 3.29
N GLU A 186 26.93 17.92 4.52
CA GLU A 186 26.32 18.74 5.58
C GLU A 186 26.30 20.22 5.21
N ALA A 187 27.44 20.77 4.79
CA ALA A 187 27.54 22.17 4.38
C ALA A 187 26.63 22.49 3.20
N SER A 188 26.52 21.57 2.24
CA SER A 188 25.64 21.70 1.08
C SER A 188 24.16 21.73 1.49
N ILE A 189 23.74 20.85 2.40
CA ILE A 189 22.38 20.83 2.95
C ILE A 189 22.09 22.13 3.72
N CYS A 190 23.01 22.57 4.60
CA CYS A 190 22.87 23.81 5.37
C CYS A 190 22.73 25.04 4.46
N GLN A 191 23.56 25.14 3.42
CA GLN A 191 23.50 26.24 2.46
C GLN A 191 22.16 26.27 1.72
N ALA A 192 21.71 25.12 1.20
CA ALA A 192 20.42 25.01 0.51
C ALA A 192 19.23 25.27 1.45
N TYR A 193 19.35 24.89 2.73
CA TYR A 193 18.34 25.18 3.74
C TYR A 193 18.27 26.69 4.03
N LEU A 194 19.40 27.35 4.23
CA LEU A 194 19.46 28.80 4.43
C LEU A 194 18.85 29.58 3.25
N GLN A 195 19.19 29.19 2.02
CA GLN A 195 18.57 29.77 0.81
C GLN A 195 17.05 29.57 0.77
N GLN A 196 16.58 28.38 1.16
CA GLN A 196 15.15 28.09 1.28
C GLN A 196 14.46 28.98 2.31
N GLU A 197 15.07 29.16 3.49
CA GLU A 197 14.51 30.02 4.54
C GLU A 197 14.47 31.47 4.11
N ILE A 198 15.56 32.02 3.58
CA ILE A 198 15.62 33.39 3.06
C ILE A 198 14.54 33.60 1.99
N SER A 199 14.42 32.68 1.02
CA SER A 199 13.36 32.75 0.00
C SER A 199 11.95 32.73 0.61
N THR A 200 11.76 31.94 1.68
CA THR A 200 10.48 31.85 2.39
C THR A 200 10.18 33.13 3.17
N PHE A 201 11.15 33.72 3.86
CA PHE A 201 10.98 34.99 4.58
C PHE A 201 10.75 36.17 3.63
N SER A 202 11.51 36.26 2.53
CA SER A 202 11.29 37.27 1.51
C SER A 202 9.90 37.17 0.88
N SER A 203 9.31 35.96 0.81
CA SER A 203 7.97 35.76 0.25
C SER A 203 6.84 36.52 0.94
N PHE A 204 7.02 36.89 2.21
CA PHE A 204 6.06 37.67 2.98
C PHE A 204 6.03 39.16 2.59
N TYR A 205 7.12 39.67 2.01
CA TYR A 205 7.24 41.07 1.59
C TYR A 205 6.80 41.29 0.14
N PHE A 206 6.61 40.22 -0.64
CA PHE A 206 6.12 40.31 -2.02
C PHE A 206 4.59 40.34 -2.09
N GLU A 207 4.09 41.08 -3.07
CA GLU A 207 2.67 41.18 -3.42
C GLU A 207 2.03 39.80 -3.71
N ARG A 208 0.70 39.73 -3.64
CA ARG A 208 -0.05 38.45 -3.64
C ARG A 208 0.08 37.67 -4.94
N ASP A 209 0.23 38.38 -6.05
CA ASP A 209 0.38 37.90 -7.42
C ASP A 209 1.80 37.38 -7.74
N VAL A 210 2.81 37.74 -6.95
CA VAL A 210 4.18 37.24 -7.14
C VAL A 210 4.26 35.76 -6.75
N ILE A 211 4.55 34.91 -7.74
CA ILE A 211 4.75 33.48 -7.54
C ILE A 211 6.06 33.27 -6.76
N THR A 212 5.92 32.86 -5.51
CA THR A 212 7.04 32.49 -4.63
C THR A 212 7.00 30.99 -4.36
N ARG A 213 8.08 30.42 -3.83
CA ARG A 213 8.11 29.00 -3.47
C ARG A 213 6.99 28.60 -2.49
N ARG A 214 6.57 29.51 -1.59
CA ARG A 214 5.47 29.30 -0.64
C ARG A 214 4.09 29.42 -1.29
N LYS A 215 3.93 30.40 -2.20
CA LYS A 215 2.67 30.67 -2.91
C LYS A 215 2.52 29.84 -4.19
N ARG A 216 3.55 29.06 -4.54
CA ARG A 216 3.48 28.15 -5.70
C ARG A 216 2.37 27.16 -5.39
N PRO A 217 1.35 27.05 -6.24
CA PRO A 217 0.30 26.08 -6.04
C PRO A 217 0.93 24.71 -5.86
N ALA A 218 0.34 23.89 -4.97
CA ALA A 218 0.67 22.48 -4.93
C ALA A 218 0.59 21.91 -6.36
N ARG A 219 1.29 20.79 -6.61
CA ARG A 219 1.43 20.23 -7.97
C ARG A 219 0.09 20.09 -8.71
N ASN A 220 -1.02 20.02 -7.95
CA ASN A 220 -2.41 20.06 -8.38
C ASN A 220 -3.32 20.86 -7.40
N ASP A 221 -3.06 22.15 -7.20
CA ASP A 221 -3.94 23.04 -6.41
C ASP A 221 -5.17 23.42 -7.26
N ASP A 222 -6.30 22.74 -7.02
CA ASP A 222 -7.56 23.00 -7.69
C ASP A 222 -8.50 23.73 -6.71
N ILE A 223 -8.84 24.98 -7.03
CA ILE A 223 -9.87 25.78 -6.33
C ILE A 223 -11.30 25.28 -6.71
N GLY A 224 -11.48 24.01 -7.11
CA GLY A 224 -12.69 23.52 -7.81
C GLY A 224 -13.28 22.22 -7.26
N GLU A 225 -14.59 22.22 -7.08
CA GLU A 225 -15.47 21.09 -6.72
C GLU A 225 -15.65 20.11 -7.90
N ASP A 226 -14.63 19.33 -8.26
CA ASP A 226 -14.81 18.26 -9.27
C ASP A 226 -15.12 16.92 -8.58
N LEU A 227 -16.42 16.58 -8.49
CA LEU A 227 -16.89 15.23 -8.15
C LEU A 227 -16.69 14.31 -9.36
N TYR A 228 -15.84 13.29 -9.25
CA TYR A 228 -15.57 12.35 -10.34
C TYR A 228 -16.58 11.18 -10.34
N GLU A 229 -17.35 11.02 -11.42
CA GLU A 229 -18.39 9.98 -11.58
C GLU A 229 -17.86 8.53 -11.61
N ASN A 230 -16.55 8.32 -11.80
CA ASN A 230 -15.94 7.00 -11.99
C ASN A 230 -14.92 6.59 -10.90
N VAL A 231 -14.94 7.25 -9.74
CA VAL A 231 -14.05 6.95 -8.61
C VAL A 231 -14.86 6.28 -7.50
N VAL A 232 -14.33 5.20 -6.90
CA VAL A 232 -14.97 4.55 -5.76
C VAL A 232 -15.19 5.60 -4.67
N SER A 233 -16.42 5.71 -4.13
CA SER A 233 -16.84 6.81 -3.24
C SER A 233 -15.90 7.06 -2.06
N ILE A 234 -15.18 6.03 -1.59
CA ILE A 234 -14.18 6.10 -0.53
C ILE A 234 -12.94 6.95 -0.88
N PHE A 235 -12.73 7.30 -2.15
CA PHE A 235 -11.63 8.12 -2.65
C PHE A 235 -12.10 9.50 -3.14
N ASN A 236 -13.36 9.87 -2.91
CA ASN A 236 -13.87 11.22 -3.16
C ASN A 236 -13.38 12.18 -2.05
N TYR A 237 -12.09 12.51 -2.10
CA TYR A 237 -11.53 13.64 -1.38
C TYR A 237 -11.31 14.80 -2.35
N PRO A 238 -11.48 16.07 -1.93
CA PRO A 238 -11.16 17.22 -2.78
C PRO A 238 -9.68 17.18 -3.18
N GLY A 239 -9.41 17.00 -4.46
CA GLY A 239 -8.07 16.94 -5.06
C GLY A 239 -8.07 16.30 -6.45
N ARG A 240 -7.18 16.75 -7.34
CA ARG A 240 -7.09 16.26 -8.73
C ARG A 240 -6.79 14.76 -8.78
N GLY A 241 -7.66 13.98 -9.45
CA GLY A 241 -7.47 12.54 -9.67
C GLY A 241 -6.46 12.18 -10.77
N LYS A 242 -5.60 13.12 -11.19
CA LYS A 242 -4.61 12.93 -12.26
C LYS A 242 -3.25 13.51 -11.87
N GLY A 243 -2.35 12.64 -11.42
CA GLY A 243 -0.91 12.94 -11.49
C GLY A 243 -0.51 13.08 -12.96
N ALA A 244 0.25 14.13 -13.30
CA ALA A 244 0.80 14.31 -14.63
C ALA A 244 1.62 13.06 -15.05
N ALA A 245 1.42 12.66 -16.31
CA ALA A 245 2.14 11.57 -16.98
C ALA A 245 3.66 11.76 -16.96
#